data_AF-A0A942G6B5-F1
#
_entry.id   AF-A0A942G6B5-F1
#
_cell.length_a   1.000
_cell.length_b   1.000
_cell.length_c   1.000
_cell.angle_alpha   90.00
_cell.angle_beta   90.00
_cell.angle_gamma   90.00
#
_symmetry.space_group_name_H-M   'P 1'
#
loop_
_entity.id
_entity.type
_entity.pdbx_description
1 polymer ?
#
loop_
_entity_poly.entity_id
_entity_poly.type
_entity_poly.pdbx_seq_one_letter_code
_entity_poly.pdbx_strand_id
1 'polypeptide(L)'
;MVACKCSYELPEEAKYCPQCGRKAPKQKAHQQPLNLTEMSPVLTATEAAKLLKCSKWMIYELAKQDRVPHFHIGNRVRFPTNALMTWAEIQCAITTAGD
;
A
#
# COMPACT_ATOMS: atom_id res chain seq x y z
N MET A 1 17.93 16.65 12.58
CA MET A 1 19.21 17.38 12.37
C MET A 1 20.22 16.42 11.79
N VAL A 2 20.81 16.77 10.64
CA VAL A 2 21.81 15.95 9.97
C VAL A 2 23.16 16.64 10.13
N ALA A 3 24.01 16.09 11.00
CA ALA A 3 25.36 16.59 11.17
C ALA A 3 26.26 16.08 10.04
N CYS A 4 26.98 16.98 9.37
CA CYS A 4 28.10 16.57 8.52
C CYS A 4 29.29 16.19 9.41
N LYS A 5 30.20 15.38 8.86
CA LYS A 5 31.45 14.95 9.54
C LYS A 5 32.33 16.12 10.00
N CYS A 6 32.11 17.34 9.49
CA CYS A 6 32.80 18.56 9.90
C CYS A 6 32.14 19.30 11.08
N SER A 7 31.21 18.65 11.80
CA SER A 7 30.51 19.20 12.97
C SER A 7 29.70 20.48 12.70
N TYR A 8 29.47 20.83 11.43
CA TYR A 8 28.60 21.93 11.02
C TYR A 8 27.16 21.43 10.89
N GLU A 9 26.21 22.26 11.32
CA GLU A 9 24.78 21.96 11.27
C GLU A 9 24.21 22.32 9.90
N LEU A 10 23.65 21.33 9.19
CA LEU A 10 23.16 21.53 7.83
C LEU A 10 21.65 21.82 7.83
N PRO A 11 21.20 22.80 7.04
CA PRO A 11 19.77 22.98 6.79
C PRO A 11 19.22 21.76 6.05
N GLU A 12 17.95 21.43 6.29
CA GLU A 12 17.29 20.19 5.83
C GLU A 12 17.33 20.00 4.29
N GLU A 13 17.50 21.09 3.55
CA GLU A 13 17.49 21.13 2.08
C GLU A 13 18.88 21.36 1.45
N ALA A 14 19.95 21.48 2.25
CA ALA A 14 21.29 21.69 1.71
C ALA A 14 21.68 20.52 0.79
N LYS A 15 22.11 20.82 -0.45
CA LYS A 15 22.71 19.82 -1.35
C LYS A 15 24.16 19.50 -0.95
N TYR A 16 24.86 20.49 -0.40
CA TYR A 16 26.27 20.44 0.00
C TYR A 16 26.47 21.22 1.31
N CYS A 17 27.42 20.78 2.12
CA CYS A 17 27.82 21.46 3.34
C CYS A 17 28.59 22.76 3.01
N PRO A 18 28.17 23.95 3.47
CA PRO A 18 28.85 25.21 3.18
C PRO A 18 30.26 25.29 3.80
N GLN A 19 30.53 24.53 4.86
CA GLN A 19 31.83 24.54 5.54
C GLN A 19 32.87 23.55 4.98
N CYS A 20 32.46 22.47 4.31
CA CYS A 20 33.41 21.43 3.84
C CYS A 20 33.21 20.98 2.39
N GLY A 21 32.19 21.50 1.69
CA GLY A 21 31.89 21.15 0.30
C GLY A 21 31.39 19.72 0.06
N ARG A 22 31.27 18.89 1.09
CA ARG A 22 30.77 17.51 0.96
C ARG A 22 29.26 17.47 0.78
N LYS A 23 28.77 16.50 0.01
CA LYS A 23 27.33 16.29 -0.21
C LYS A 23 26.60 16.06 1.12
N ALA A 24 25.48 16.75 1.31
CA ALA A 24 24.64 16.53 2.48
C ALA A 24 23.96 15.15 2.39
N PRO A 25 23.77 14.45 3.51
CA PRO A 25 22.98 13.22 3.54
C PRO A 25 21.52 13.54 3.18
N LYS A 26 21.02 12.97 2.08
CA LYS A 26 19.63 13.13 1.67
C LYS A 26 18.73 12.45 2.69
N GLN A 27 17.90 13.20 3.40
CA GLN A 27 16.79 12.62 4.14
C GLN A 27 15.84 12.00 3.11
N LYS A 28 15.62 10.69 3.19
CA LYS A 28 14.59 10.03 2.39
C LYS A 28 13.26 10.60 2.88
N ALA A 29 12.50 11.21 1.96
CA ALA A 29 11.19 11.78 2.26
C ALA A 29 10.39 10.78 3.10
N HIS A 30 10.06 11.19 4.32
CA HIS A 30 9.22 10.43 5.21
C HIS A 30 7.83 10.40 4.58
N GLN A 31 7.52 9.31 3.87
CA GLN A 31 6.16 9.04 3.43
C GLN A 31 5.34 8.81 4.70
N GLN A 32 4.68 9.86 5.18
CA GLN A 32 3.67 9.71 6.22
C GLN A 32 2.60 8.76 5.66
N PRO A 33 2.24 7.68 6.36
CA PRO A 33 1.18 6.80 5.89
C PRO A 33 -0.14 7.57 5.90
N LEU A 34 -0.81 7.64 4.74
CA LEU A 34 -2.20 8.09 4.68
C LEU A 34 -3.02 7.19 5.62
N ASN A 35 -3.58 7.80 6.67
CA ASN A 35 -4.48 7.13 7.60
C ASN A 35 -5.85 7.01 6.92
N LEU A 36 -6.13 5.84 6.33
CA LEU A 36 -7.30 5.56 5.50
C LEU A 36 -8.47 5.01 6.34
N THR A 37 -8.74 5.58 7.51
CA THR A 37 -9.73 5.01 8.45
C THR A 37 -11.17 5.41 8.13
N GLU A 38 -11.42 6.40 7.26
CA GLU A 38 -12.80 6.77 6.89
C GLU A 38 -13.20 6.12 5.56
N MET A 39 -13.61 4.85 5.68
CA MET A 39 -14.42 4.06 4.73
C MET A 39 -14.42 4.57 3.28
N SER A 40 -13.38 4.23 2.52
CA SER A 40 -13.56 4.12 1.08
C SER A 40 -14.33 2.81 0.81
N PRO A 41 -15.57 2.87 0.26
CA PRO A 41 -16.36 1.66 0.00
C PRO A 41 -15.75 0.78 -1.10
N VAL A 42 -14.69 1.26 -1.75
CA VAL A 42 -14.10 0.67 -2.95
C VAL A 42 -12.58 0.63 -2.80
N LEU A 43 -12.03 -0.58 -2.82
CA LEU A 43 -10.61 -0.87 -2.74
C LEU A 43 -9.97 -0.99 -4.12
N THR A 44 -8.69 -0.65 -4.19
CA THR A 44 -7.79 -1.04 -5.27
C THR A 44 -7.35 -2.50 -5.13
N ALA A 45 -6.80 -3.09 -6.18
CA ALA A 45 -6.21 -4.44 -6.13
C ALA A 45 -5.12 -4.58 -5.04
N THR A 46 -4.34 -3.52 -4.80
CA THR A 46 -3.29 -3.53 -3.77
C THR A 46 -3.89 -3.53 -2.35
N GLU A 47 -4.96 -2.78 -2.13
CA GLU A 47 -5.65 -2.74 -0.84
C GLU A 47 -6.41 -4.04 -0.57
N ALA A 48 -7.11 -4.56 -1.58
CA ALA A 48 -7.78 -5.87 -1.51
C ALA A 48 -6.77 -6.98 -1.19
N ALA A 49 -5.58 -6.97 -1.81
CA ALA A 49 -4.52 -7.94 -1.52
C ALA A 49 -4.02 -7.85 -0.07
N LYS A 50 -3.85 -6.63 0.45
CA LYS A 50 -3.47 -6.41 1.86
C LYS A 50 -4.55 -6.89 2.81
N LEU A 51 -5.81 -6.64 2.47
CA LEU A 51 -6.97 -7.04 3.27
C LEU A 51 -7.09 -8.56 3.33
N LEU A 52 -6.99 -9.25 2.19
CA LEU A 52 -7.09 -10.70 2.08
C LEU A 52 -5.76 -11.43 2.35
N LYS A 53 -4.70 -10.71 2.74
CA LYS A 53 -3.35 -11.24 3.02
C LYS A 53 -2.80 -12.14 1.91
N CYS A 54 -3.02 -11.78 0.65
CA CYS A 54 -2.53 -12.52 -0.51
C CYS A 54 -1.71 -11.64 -1.47
N SER A 55 -1.14 -12.24 -2.51
CA SER A 55 -0.35 -11.50 -3.49
C SER A 55 -1.27 -10.66 -4.40
N LYS A 56 -0.77 -9.51 -4.87
CA LYS A 56 -1.48 -8.66 -5.83
C LYS A 56 -1.83 -9.42 -7.12
N TRP A 57 -0.95 -10.33 -7.55
CA TRP A 57 -1.18 -11.17 -8.71
C TRP A 57 -2.39 -12.09 -8.50
N MET A 58 -2.51 -12.72 -7.32
CA MET A 58 -3.64 -13.58 -6.99
C MET A 58 -4.97 -12.83 -7.08
N ILE A 59 -5.03 -11.59 -6.56
CA ILE A 59 -6.24 -10.76 -6.68
C ILE A 59 -6.63 -10.51 -8.13
N TYR A 60 -5.67 -10.21 -9.01
CA TYR A 60 -5.97 -10.05 -10.43
C TYR A 60 -6.42 -11.34 -11.09
N GLU A 61 -5.80 -12.47 -10.75
CA GLU A 61 -6.18 -13.77 -11.29
C GLU A 61 -7.61 -14.15 -10.85
N LEU A 62 -7.95 -13.92 -9.58
CA LEU A 62 -9.32 -14.12 -9.08
C LEU A 62 -10.34 -13.21 -9.77
N ALA A 63 -9.99 -11.94 -10.01
CA ALA A 63 -10.87 -11.02 -10.73
C ALA A 63 -11.05 -11.44 -12.20
N LYS A 64 -9.97 -11.84 -12.88
CA LYS A 64 -10.01 -12.34 -14.26
C LYS A 64 -10.86 -13.60 -14.41
N GLN A 65 -10.94 -14.40 -13.37
CA GLN A 65 -11.75 -15.63 -13.32
C GLN A 65 -13.17 -15.39 -12.76
N ASP A 66 -13.57 -14.14 -12.52
CA ASP A 66 -14.85 -13.77 -11.90
C ASP A 66 -15.12 -14.45 -10.55
N ARG A 67 -14.05 -14.88 -9.84
CA ARG A 67 -14.15 -15.60 -8.55
C ARG A 67 -14.19 -14.70 -7.33
N VAL A 68 -14.11 -13.38 -7.53
CA VAL A 68 -14.14 -12.38 -6.46
C VAL A 68 -15.03 -11.20 -6.89
N PRO A 69 -15.83 -10.62 -5.97
CA PRO A 69 -16.65 -9.45 -6.28
C PRO A 69 -15.78 -8.27 -6.73
N HIS A 70 -15.97 -7.84 -7.97
CA HIS A 70 -15.22 -6.74 -8.56
C HIS A 70 -16.04 -6.00 -9.61
N PHE A 71 -15.59 -4.82 -10.00
CA PHE A 71 -16.13 -4.06 -11.11
C PHE A 71 -15.03 -3.24 -11.79
N HIS A 72 -15.28 -2.82 -13.03
CA HIS A 72 -14.35 -2.04 -13.82
C HIS A 72 -14.70 -0.54 -13.79
N ILE A 73 -13.68 0.31 -13.60
CA ILE A 73 -13.73 1.74 -13.89
C ILE A 73 -12.71 2.00 -15.00
N GLY A 74 -13.17 2.02 -16.24
CA GLY A 74 -12.30 1.95 -17.42
C GLY A 74 -11.44 0.69 -17.36
N ASN A 75 -10.11 0.85 -17.48
CA ASN A 75 -9.16 -0.27 -17.42
C ASN A 75 -8.74 -0.67 -16.00
N ARG A 76 -9.32 -0.06 -14.96
CA ARG A 76 -8.94 -0.34 -13.57
C ARG A 76 -10.01 -1.19 -12.89
N VAL A 77 -9.59 -2.31 -12.31
CA VAL A 77 -10.45 -3.15 -11.48
C VAL A 77 -10.54 -2.58 -10.07
N ARG A 78 -11.75 -2.61 -9.52
CA ARG A 78 -12.12 -2.10 -8.20
C ARG A 78 -12.90 -3.15 -7.43
N PHE A 79 -12.76 -3.14 -6.11
CA PHE A 79 -13.31 -4.16 -5.22
C PHE A 79 -14.18 -3.50 -4.14
N PRO A 80 -15.49 -3.72 -4.11
CA PRO A 80 -16.34 -3.16 -3.07
C PRO A 80 -16.04 -3.85 -1.73
N THR A 81 -15.67 -3.07 -0.71
CA THR A 81 -15.19 -3.59 0.59
C THR A 81 -16.20 -4.54 1.23
N ASN A 82 -17.48 -4.17 1.27
CA ASN A 82 -18.53 -4.97 1.89
C ASN A 82 -18.68 -6.34 1.18
N ALA A 83 -18.87 -6.34 -0.14
CA ALA A 83 -19.02 -7.59 -0.89
C ALA A 83 -17.76 -8.46 -0.82
N LEU A 84 -16.56 -7.86 -0.82
CA LEU A 84 -15.30 -8.59 -0.70
C LEU A 84 -15.20 -9.31 0.65
N MET A 85 -15.63 -8.68 1.74
CA MET A 85 -15.66 -9.28 3.08
C MET A 85 -16.69 -10.41 3.17
N THR A 86 -17.92 -10.16 2.72
CA THR A 86 -18.97 -11.20 2.68
C THR A 86 -18.52 -12.41 1.86
N TRP A 87 -17.87 -12.18 0.73
CA TRP A 87 -17.30 -13.25 -0.07
C TRP A 87 -16.24 -14.05 0.69
N ALA A 88 -15.34 -13.38 1.43
CA ALA A 88 -14.30 -14.04 2.19
C ALA A 88 -14.87 -14.94 3.30
N GLU A 89 -15.92 -14.47 3.99
CA GLU A 89 -16.65 -15.26 5.00
C GLU A 89 -17.24 -16.54 4.40
N ILE A 90 -17.83 -16.45 3.20
CA ILE A 90 -18.37 -17.60 2.48
C ILE A 90 -17.24 -18.60 2.14
N GLN A 91 -16.08 -18.13 1.67
CA GLN A 91 -14.96 -19.02 1.36
C GLN A 91 -14.45 -19.77 2.59
N CYS A 92 -14.34 -19.10 3.73
CA CYS A 92 -13.95 -19.75 4.99
C CYS A 92 -14.93 -20.86 5.38
N ALA A 93 -16.24 -20.59 5.28
CA ALA A 93 -17.28 -21.57 5.64
C ALA A 93 -17.25 -22.85 4.78
N ILE A 94 -16.89 -22.73 3.50
CA ILE A 94 -16.79 -23.89 2.59
C ILE A 94 -15.59 -24.78 2.95
N THR A 95 -14.48 -24.19 3.43
CA THR A 95 -13.24 -24.93 3.72
C THR A 95 -13.24 -25.70 5.06
N THR A 96 -14.20 -25.49 5.95
CA THR A 96 -14.27 -26.18 7.26
C THR A 96 -14.96 -27.56 7.20
N ALA A 97 -15.35 -28.05 6.01
CA ALA A 97 -16.08 -29.31 5.84
C ALA A 97 -15.24 -30.47 5.27
N GLY A 98 -13.91 -30.44 5.39
CA GLY A 98 -13.05 -31.49 4.85
C GLY A 98 -11.72 -31.63 5.58
N ASP A 99 -11.76 -32.07 6.82
CA ASP A 99 -10.68 -32.79 7.52
C ASP A 99 -11.26 -34.10 8.07
#